data_AF-A0A6P4JCR2-F1
#
_entry.id   AF-A0A6P4JCR2-F1
#
_cell.length_a   1.000
_cell.length_b   1.000
_cell.length_c   1.000
_cell.angle_alpha   90.00
_cell.angle_beta   90.00
_cell.angle_gamma   90.00
#
_symmetry.space_group_name_H-M   'P 1'
#
loop_
_entity.id
_entity.type
_entity.pdbx_description
1 polymer ?
#
loop_
_entity_poly.entity_id
_entity_poly.type
_entity_poly.pdbx_seq_one_letter_code
_entity_poly.pdbx_strand_id
1 'polypeptide(L)'
;MLAIGKFPIRILQFSRKNFKTMADLQKIADNNKRAEALINSIESEINAIQKQLVARQKQELIQENAQLAREVEAALAQLVQLELRNGKKQIPVPGSRGLCTSAAPEAPPAKPAVAPAVAAEKPVKEPKEKKVKEKKPAAEKPAAAPEAPVDVGRLDLRVGKIVEVGRHPDADSLYLEKIDCGEPAPRTVVSGLVKFVPLEEMQNRLVVVMCNLKPAKMRGVTSEAMVMCASTPDKVEVLSPPPGAVPGDLVHCEGYPRQPDAQLNPKKKIFETCAPDLKTNGELVACYKGAALHVPGKGNVVAQTLKNVNVK
;
A
#
# COMPACT_ATOMS: atom_id res chain seq x y z
N MET A 1 -22.75 60.76 -1.34
CA MET A 1 -22.78 60.25 0.04
C MET A 1 -23.92 59.23 0.13
N LEU A 2 -23.63 57.94 -0.05
CA LEU A 2 -24.60 56.86 0.13
C LEU A 2 -24.64 56.48 1.61
N ALA A 3 -25.82 56.54 2.22
CA ALA A 3 -26.06 56.13 3.59
C ALA A 3 -26.12 54.60 3.69
N ILE A 4 -25.19 54.01 4.44
CA ILE A 4 -25.12 52.58 4.74
C ILE A 4 -26.13 52.30 5.86
N GLY A 5 -27.21 51.58 5.51
CA GLY A 5 -28.22 51.11 6.45
C GLY A 5 -27.64 50.07 7.41
N LYS A 6 -27.73 50.34 8.72
CA LYS A 6 -27.45 49.37 9.78
C LYS A 6 -28.55 48.31 9.82
N PHE A 7 -28.28 47.12 9.31
CA PHE A 7 -29.08 45.93 9.55
C PHE A 7 -28.82 45.41 10.97
N PRO A 8 -29.84 45.25 11.84
CA PRO A 8 -29.66 44.62 13.13
C PRO A 8 -29.52 43.11 12.94
N ILE A 9 -28.35 42.57 13.29
CA ILE A 9 -28.10 41.13 13.40
C ILE A 9 -28.97 40.61 14.56
N ARG A 10 -30.06 39.92 14.23
CA ARG A 10 -30.80 39.08 15.18
C ARG A 10 -29.88 37.95 15.59
N ILE A 11 -29.20 38.12 16.73
CA ILE A 11 -28.54 37.04 17.46
C ILE A 11 -29.60 35.96 17.69
N LEU A 12 -29.40 34.78 17.11
CA LEU A 12 -30.12 33.58 17.51
C LEU A 12 -29.89 33.41 19.01
N GLN A 13 -30.89 33.75 19.82
CA GLN A 13 -30.95 33.30 21.20
C GLN A 13 -31.14 31.79 21.15
N PHE A 14 -30.02 31.07 21.20
CA PHE A 14 -30.02 29.67 21.61
C PHE A 14 -30.70 29.64 22.97
N SER A 15 -31.93 29.12 23.02
CA SER A 15 -32.72 29.00 24.24
C SER A 15 -31.90 28.17 25.23
N ARG A 16 -31.21 28.86 26.12
CA ARG A 16 -30.54 28.29 27.29
C ARG A 16 -31.68 27.73 28.15
N LYS A 17 -32.03 26.45 27.96
CA LYS A 17 -32.82 25.71 28.94
C LYS A 17 -32.04 25.81 30.24
N ASN A 18 -32.50 26.67 31.14
CA ASN A 18 -31.93 26.82 32.46
C ASN A 18 -32.15 25.48 33.18
N PHE A 19 -31.09 24.70 33.38
CA PHE A 19 -31.08 23.56 34.28
C PHE A 19 -31.18 24.09 35.71
N LYS A 20 -32.41 24.25 36.19
CA LYS A 20 -32.68 24.94 37.46
C LYS A 20 -32.66 24.01 38.68
N THR A 21 -32.52 22.68 38.50
CA THR A 21 -32.56 21.73 39.63
C THR A 21 -31.49 20.63 39.52
N MET A 22 -30.96 20.18 40.67
CA MET A 22 -30.05 19.02 40.74
C MET A 22 -30.65 17.76 40.12
N ALA A 23 -31.98 17.62 40.16
CA ALA A 23 -32.69 16.49 39.55
C ALA A 23 -32.58 16.47 38.02
N ASP A 24 -32.49 17.63 37.36
CA ASP A 24 -32.35 17.68 35.90
C ASP A 24 -30.93 17.32 35.45
N LEU A 25 -29.91 17.71 36.23
CA LEU A 25 -28.52 17.29 36.02
C LEU A 25 -28.34 15.78 36.26
N GLN A 26 -28.99 15.24 37.30
CA GLN A 26 -28.99 13.81 37.59
C GLN A 26 -29.56 13.01 36.41
N LYS A 27 -30.70 13.45 35.85
CA LYS A 27 -31.32 12.81 34.67
C LYS A 27 -30.42 12.82 33.44
N ILE A 28 -29.66 13.89 33.21
CA ILE A 28 -28.68 13.94 32.12
C ILE A 28 -27.56 12.95 32.37
N ALA A 29 -27.03 12.90 33.59
CA ALA A 29 -25.96 11.95 33.94
C ALA A 29 -26.43 10.50 33.75
N ASP A 30 -27.67 10.18 34.17
CA ASP A 30 -28.26 8.85 33.99
C ASP A 30 -28.51 8.53 32.51
N ASN A 31 -28.96 9.49 31.71
CA ASN A 31 -29.11 9.33 30.27
C ASN A 31 -27.77 9.10 29.56
N ASN A 32 -26.72 9.82 29.96
CA ASN A 32 -25.37 9.62 29.42
C ASN A 32 -24.84 8.24 29.79
N LYS A 33 -25.01 7.78 31.04
CA LYS A 33 -24.64 6.42 31.45
C LYS A 33 -25.38 5.35 30.64
N ARG A 34 -26.67 5.55 30.37
CA ARG A 34 -27.46 4.64 29.51
C ARG A 34 -26.96 4.65 28.06
N ALA A 35 -26.62 5.83 27.54
CA ALA A 35 -26.05 5.95 26.20
C ALA A 35 -24.68 5.25 26.10
N GLU A 36 -23.80 5.43 27.08
CA GLU A 36 -22.52 4.73 27.17
C GLU A 36 -22.69 3.21 27.26
N ALA A 37 -23.65 2.73 28.06
CA ALA A 37 -23.95 1.30 28.14
C ALA A 37 -24.45 0.73 26.80
N LEU A 38 -25.27 1.48 26.06
CA LEU A 38 -25.73 1.08 24.72
C LEU A 38 -24.58 1.06 23.71
N ILE A 39 -23.69 2.06 23.73
CA ILE A 39 -22.51 2.10 22.87
C ILE A 39 -21.62 0.88 23.12
N ASN A 40 -21.33 0.57 24.39
CA ASN A 40 -20.52 -0.59 24.75
C ASN A 40 -21.17 -1.91 24.32
N SER A 41 -22.51 -2.01 24.41
CA SER A 41 -23.25 -3.18 23.91
C SER A 41 -23.11 -3.34 22.40
N ILE A 42 -23.30 -2.25 21.65
CA ILE A 42 -23.18 -2.25 20.18
C ILE A 42 -21.74 -2.56 19.76
N GLU A 43 -20.73 -2.00 20.42
CA GLU A 43 -19.33 -2.31 20.17
C GLU A 43 -19.03 -3.80 20.40
N SER A 44 -19.56 -4.38 21.47
CA SER A 44 -19.43 -5.82 21.73
C SER A 44 -20.10 -6.66 20.63
N GLU A 45 -21.28 -6.28 20.17
CA GLU A 45 -21.99 -6.96 19.08
C GLU A 45 -21.22 -6.86 17.75
N ILE A 46 -20.71 -5.67 17.40
CA ILE A 46 -19.90 -5.46 16.18
C ILE A 46 -18.65 -6.34 16.24
N ASN A 47 -17.95 -6.36 17.37
CA ASN A 47 -16.75 -7.19 17.55
C ASN A 47 -17.07 -8.69 17.41
N ALA A 48 -18.20 -9.14 17.95
CA ALA A 48 -18.66 -10.52 17.80
C ALA A 48 -18.95 -10.87 16.33
N ILE A 49 -19.65 -9.99 15.60
CA ILE A 49 -19.96 -10.17 14.18
C ILE A 49 -18.68 -10.21 13.34
N GLN A 50 -17.74 -9.28 13.57
CA GLN A 50 -16.46 -9.26 12.89
C GLN A 50 -15.69 -10.56 13.12
N LYS A 51 -15.62 -11.04 14.36
CA LYS A 51 -14.96 -12.31 14.69
C LYS A 51 -15.60 -13.50 13.99
N GLN A 52 -16.93 -13.53 13.88
CA GLN A 52 -17.65 -14.58 13.14
C GLN A 52 -17.38 -14.52 11.64
N LEU A 53 -17.36 -13.33 11.04
CA LEU A 53 -17.06 -13.16 9.62
C LEU A 53 -15.64 -13.63 9.28
N VAL A 54 -14.65 -13.22 10.09
CA VAL A 54 -13.26 -13.67 9.93
C VAL A 54 -13.14 -15.17 10.07
N ALA A 55 -13.83 -15.78 11.05
CA ALA A 55 -13.82 -17.22 11.24
C ALA A 55 -14.42 -17.97 10.03
N ARG A 56 -15.51 -17.46 9.46
CA ARG A 56 -16.15 -18.03 8.27
C ARG A 56 -15.24 -17.95 7.04
N GLN A 57 -14.67 -16.77 6.76
CA GLN A 57 -13.72 -16.59 5.67
C GLN A 57 -12.50 -17.49 5.82
N LYS A 58 -11.96 -17.63 7.03
CA LYS A 58 -10.87 -18.55 7.31
C LYS A 58 -11.24 -20.01 6.98
N GLN A 59 -12.45 -20.44 7.34
CA GLN A 59 -12.92 -21.79 7.03
C GLN A 59 -13.08 -22.01 5.53
N GLU A 60 -13.65 -21.05 4.80
CA GLU A 60 -13.79 -21.09 3.34
C GLU A 60 -12.41 -21.20 2.66
N LEU A 61 -11.46 -20.35 3.05
CA LEU A 61 -10.08 -20.40 2.52
C LEU A 61 -9.37 -21.73 2.83
N ILE A 62 -9.62 -22.34 4.00
CA ILE A 62 -9.07 -23.65 4.34
C ILE A 62 -9.66 -24.74 3.43
N GLN A 63 -10.98 -24.69 3.18
CA GLN A 63 -11.65 -25.64 2.30
C GLN A 63 -11.18 -25.48 0.84
N GLU A 64 -11.07 -24.25 0.35
CA GLU A 64 -10.58 -23.96 -0.99
C GLU A 64 -9.12 -24.42 -1.16
N ASN A 65 -8.24 -24.12 -0.20
CA ASN A 65 -6.86 -24.61 -0.23
C ASN A 65 -6.77 -26.15 -0.21
N ALA A 66 -7.64 -26.81 0.56
CA ALA A 66 -7.71 -28.27 0.58
C ALA A 66 -8.19 -28.85 -0.76
N GLN A 67 -9.12 -28.18 -1.43
CA GLN A 67 -9.60 -28.56 -2.75
C GLN A 67 -8.51 -28.34 -3.81
N LEU A 68 -7.89 -27.17 -3.84
CA LEU A 68 -6.78 -26.86 -4.74
C LEU A 68 -5.63 -27.86 -4.57
N ALA A 69 -5.31 -28.26 -3.33
CA ALA A 69 -4.30 -29.28 -3.07
C ALA A 69 -4.65 -30.63 -3.72
N ARG A 70 -5.92 -31.06 -3.65
CA ARG A 70 -6.39 -32.29 -4.31
C ARG A 70 -6.37 -32.17 -5.83
N GLU A 71 -6.73 -31.01 -6.37
CA GLU A 71 -6.69 -30.76 -7.82
C GLU A 71 -5.25 -30.78 -8.35
N VAL A 72 -4.30 -30.21 -7.60
CA VAL A 72 -2.87 -30.27 -7.92
C VAL A 72 -2.37 -31.71 -7.86
N GLU A 73 -2.75 -32.48 -6.84
CA GLU A 73 -2.37 -33.90 -6.73
C GLU A 73 -2.92 -34.73 -7.90
N ALA A 74 -4.19 -34.50 -8.28
CA ALA A 74 -4.80 -35.15 -9.43
C ALA A 74 -4.12 -34.76 -10.75
N ALA A 75 -3.82 -33.48 -10.95
CA ALA A 75 -3.11 -32.99 -12.14
C ALA A 75 -1.69 -33.56 -12.23
N LEU A 76 -0.98 -33.65 -11.10
CA LEU A 76 0.33 -34.29 -11.01
C LEU A 76 0.24 -35.77 -11.38
N ALA A 77 -0.74 -36.51 -10.85
CA ALA A 77 -0.95 -37.91 -11.18
C ALA A 77 -1.25 -38.12 -12.67
N GLN A 78 -2.07 -37.25 -13.29
CA GLN A 78 -2.34 -37.29 -14.73
C GLN A 78 -1.08 -37.00 -15.56
N LEU A 79 -0.28 -36.01 -15.15
CA LEU A 79 0.97 -35.68 -15.81
C LEU A 79 1.93 -36.88 -15.76
N VAL A 80 2.10 -37.49 -14.59
CA VAL A 80 2.90 -38.70 -14.38
C VAL A 80 2.47 -39.82 -15.34
N GLN A 81 1.16 -40.10 -15.44
CA GLN A 81 0.63 -41.13 -16.35
C GLN A 81 0.96 -40.82 -17.81
N LEU A 82 0.81 -39.56 -18.23
CA LEU A 82 1.13 -39.13 -19.60
C LEU A 82 2.63 -39.22 -19.91
N GLU A 83 3.48 -38.89 -18.94
CA GLU A 83 4.94 -38.99 -19.07
C GLU A 83 5.41 -40.43 -19.19
N LEU A 84 4.87 -41.34 -18.37
CA LEU A 84 5.11 -42.77 -18.48
C LEU A 84 4.66 -43.33 -19.83
N ARG A 85 3.47 -42.91 -20.31
CA ARG A 85 2.95 -43.31 -21.63
C ARG A 85 3.84 -42.84 -22.79
N ASN A 86 4.46 -41.67 -22.64
CA ASN A 86 5.39 -41.11 -23.61
C ASN A 86 6.84 -41.62 -23.43
N GLY A 87 7.07 -42.63 -22.58
CA GLY A 87 8.36 -43.30 -22.45
C GLY A 87 9.40 -42.55 -21.61
N LYS A 88 9.01 -41.51 -20.86
CA LYS A 88 9.90 -40.83 -19.92
C LYS A 88 9.98 -41.63 -18.61
N LYS A 89 11.21 -41.93 -18.16
CA LYS A 89 11.46 -42.59 -16.87
C LYS A 89 11.35 -41.59 -15.73
N GLN A 90 10.60 -41.92 -14.70
CA GLN A 90 10.45 -41.08 -13.53
C GLN A 90 11.59 -41.33 -12.55
N ILE A 91 12.29 -40.27 -12.16
CA ILE A 91 13.41 -40.32 -11.21
C ILE A 91 12.87 -39.93 -9.83
N PRO A 92 12.98 -40.79 -8.80
CA PRO A 92 12.55 -40.43 -7.46
C PRO A 92 13.41 -39.29 -6.91
N VAL A 93 12.79 -38.21 -6.45
CA VAL A 93 13.49 -37.11 -5.77
C VAL A 93 13.51 -37.41 -4.26
N PRO A 94 14.68 -37.56 -3.62
CA PRO A 94 14.75 -37.79 -2.18
C PRO A 94 14.30 -36.53 -1.43
N GLY A 95 13.29 -36.65 -0.56
CA GLY A 95 12.84 -35.58 0.35
C GLY A 95 11.38 -35.18 0.23
N SER A 96 10.67 -35.60 -0.82
CA SER A 96 9.23 -35.35 -0.95
C SER A 96 8.44 -36.39 -0.14
N ARG A 97 7.89 -36.00 1.00
CA ARG A 97 6.99 -36.85 1.79
C ARG A 97 5.77 -37.24 0.95
N GLY A 98 5.67 -38.54 0.65
CA GLY A 98 4.40 -39.21 0.37
C GLY A 98 4.05 -39.41 -1.10
N LEU A 99 4.71 -40.34 -1.79
CA LEU A 99 4.07 -41.15 -2.81
C LEU A 99 4.53 -42.61 -2.63
N CYS A 100 3.69 -43.41 -1.96
CA CYS A 100 3.78 -44.85 -2.01
C CYS A 100 2.56 -45.37 -2.77
N THR A 101 2.85 -45.82 -3.98
CA THR A 101 2.02 -46.67 -4.81
C THR A 101 1.75 -48.02 -4.13
N SER A 102 0.53 -48.51 -4.23
CA SER A 102 0.30 -49.94 -4.39
C SER A 102 -1.01 -50.21 -5.14
N ALA A 103 -0.87 -51.05 -6.18
CA ALA A 103 -1.88 -51.85 -6.88
C ALA A 103 -2.13 -51.46 -8.36
N ALA A 104 -1.56 -52.29 -9.24
CA ALA A 104 -1.91 -52.49 -10.64
C ALA A 104 -3.03 -53.54 -10.76
N PRO A 105 -3.51 -53.94 -11.96
CA PRO A 105 -3.73 -53.20 -13.22
C PRO A 105 -5.17 -53.40 -13.76
N GLU A 106 -5.67 -52.52 -14.63
CA GLU A 106 -6.62 -52.94 -15.69
C GLU A 106 -6.72 -51.89 -16.81
N ALA A 107 -6.78 -52.38 -18.05
CA ALA A 107 -6.95 -51.63 -19.30
C ALA A 107 -7.76 -52.50 -20.28
N PRO A 108 -8.25 -52.00 -21.42
CA PRO A 108 -9.02 -50.78 -21.74
C PRO A 108 -10.35 -51.17 -22.49
N PRO A 109 -11.16 -50.28 -23.14
CA PRO A 109 -10.81 -49.76 -24.48
C PRO A 109 -11.41 -48.38 -24.92
N ALA A 110 -10.88 -47.92 -26.07
CA ALA A 110 -11.52 -47.20 -27.19
C ALA A 110 -11.81 -45.67 -27.18
N LYS A 111 -11.15 -45.02 -28.17
CA LYS A 111 -11.41 -43.72 -28.87
C LYS A 111 -12.70 -43.79 -29.72
N PRO A 112 -13.32 -42.69 -30.25
CA PRO A 112 -12.76 -41.69 -31.22
C PRO A 112 -13.12 -40.20 -30.91
N ALA A 113 -12.22 -39.22 -31.04
CA ALA A 113 -11.67 -38.59 -32.25
C ALA A 113 -12.71 -37.93 -33.18
N VAL A 114 -12.84 -36.59 -33.09
CA VAL A 114 -13.33 -35.72 -34.17
C VAL A 114 -12.50 -34.42 -34.16
N ALA A 115 -11.86 -34.14 -35.30
CA ALA A 115 -11.20 -32.88 -35.64
C ALA A 115 -12.23 -31.86 -36.20
N PRO A 116 -11.90 -30.57 -36.44
CA PRO A 116 -11.10 -30.24 -37.61
C PRO A 116 -10.09 -29.08 -37.46
N ALA A 117 -9.18 -29.11 -38.43
CA ALA A 117 -8.12 -28.17 -38.79
C ALA A 117 -8.66 -26.85 -39.39
N VAL A 118 -8.08 -25.69 -39.09
CA VAL A 118 -7.03 -24.92 -39.83
C VAL A 118 -7.54 -24.09 -41.01
N ALA A 119 -7.22 -22.77 -40.97
CA ALA A 119 -6.64 -21.90 -42.03
C ALA A 119 -7.13 -20.45 -41.84
N ALA A 120 -6.24 -19.50 -41.55
CA ALA A 120 -5.72 -18.45 -42.47
C ALA A 120 -6.80 -17.38 -42.80
N GLU A 121 -6.61 -16.05 -42.72
CA GLU A 121 -5.54 -15.18 -43.25
C GLU A 121 -5.56 -13.79 -42.56
N LYS A 122 -4.42 -13.08 -42.56
CA LYS A 122 -4.31 -11.58 -42.55
C LYS A 122 -3.97 -11.15 -43.99
N PRO A 123 -3.91 -9.86 -44.41
CA PRO A 123 -4.11 -8.54 -43.76
C PRO A 123 -5.09 -7.64 -44.58
N VAL A 124 -5.34 -6.34 -44.31
CA VAL A 124 -4.75 -5.15 -45.00
C VAL A 124 -5.18 -3.82 -44.32
N LYS A 125 -4.22 -2.87 -44.38
CA LYS A 125 -4.05 -1.43 -44.06
C LYS A 125 -5.18 -0.38 -44.21
N GLU A 126 -5.16 0.60 -43.27
CA GLU A 126 -5.12 2.11 -43.33
C GLU A 126 -5.91 2.92 -44.40
N PRO A 127 -6.33 4.22 -44.19
CA PRO A 127 -5.58 5.32 -43.54
C PRO A 127 -6.31 6.50 -42.80
N LYS A 128 -5.47 7.24 -42.04
CA LYS A 128 -5.40 8.65 -41.55
C LYS A 128 -6.49 9.72 -41.85
N GLU A 129 -6.67 10.63 -40.86
CA GLU A 129 -6.52 12.13 -40.89
C GLU A 129 -6.79 12.72 -39.46
N LYS A 130 -5.93 13.46 -38.72
CA LYS A 130 -5.45 14.90 -38.79
C LYS A 130 -6.59 15.91 -39.01
N LYS A 131 -6.81 17.06 -38.35
CA LYS A 131 -6.18 18.02 -37.39
C LYS A 131 -7.35 18.74 -36.62
N VAL A 132 -7.21 19.50 -35.53
CA VAL A 132 -6.78 20.93 -35.36
C VAL A 132 -7.04 21.26 -33.87
N LYS A 133 -6.06 21.54 -32.98
CA LYS A 133 -5.41 22.84 -32.63
C LYS A 133 -6.33 24.06 -32.42
N GLU A 134 -6.64 24.37 -31.15
CA GLU A 134 -6.87 25.75 -30.70
C GLU A 134 -5.96 26.10 -29.51
N LYS A 135 -5.53 27.36 -29.47
CA LYS A 135 -4.45 27.92 -28.67
C LYS A 135 -4.99 29.07 -27.78
N LYS A 136 -4.54 29.05 -26.52
CA LYS A 136 -4.24 30.20 -25.61
C LYS A 136 -5.43 31.01 -25.04
N PRO A 137 -5.26 31.75 -23.91
CA PRO A 137 -4.03 32.36 -23.33
C PRO A 137 -3.60 31.75 -21.98
N ALA A 138 -2.31 31.48 -21.72
CA ALA A 138 -1.33 32.43 -21.16
C ALA A 138 -1.81 33.16 -19.89
N ALA A 139 -1.80 32.45 -18.76
CA ALA A 139 -1.73 33.07 -17.44
C ALA A 139 -0.29 33.02 -16.94
N GLU A 140 0.10 34.12 -16.31
CA GLU A 140 1.46 34.57 -16.06
C GLU A 140 2.23 33.66 -15.10
N LYS A 141 3.51 33.48 -15.41
CA LYS A 141 4.47 32.73 -14.61
C LYS A 141 5.00 33.67 -13.53
N PRO A 142 4.81 33.42 -12.23
CA PRO A 142 5.53 34.17 -11.21
C PRO A 142 7.03 33.90 -11.37
N ALA A 143 7.80 34.96 -11.21
CA ALA A 143 9.24 35.00 -11.35
C ALA A 143 9.92 33.82 -10.63
N ALA A 144 10.92 33.25 -11.30
CA ALA A 144 11.79 32.24 -10.72
C ALA A 144 12.51 32.85 -9.51
N ALA A 145 12.10 32.45 -8.32
CA ALA A 145 12.93 32.53 -7.13
C ALA A 145 14.26 31.80 -7.42
N PRO A 146 15.38 32.24 -6.82
CA PRO A 146 16.69 31.61 -7.01
C PRO A 146 16.56 30.09 -6.84
N GLU A 147 17.13 29.32 -7.76
CA GLU A 147 17.04 27.86 -7.74
C GLU A 147 17.62 27.35 -6.41
N ALA A 148 16.73 26.97 -5.49
CA ALA A 148 17.12 26.38 -4.23
C ALA A 148 17.99 25.14 -4.48
N PRO A 149 19.00 24.89 -3.64
CA PRO A 149 19.82 23.69 -3.76
C PRO A 149 18.94 22.44 -3.83
N VAL A 150 19.33 21.50 -4.68
CA VAL A 150 18.65 20.20 -4.78
C VAL A 150 19.11 19.35 -3.61
N ASP A 151 18.29 19.32 -2.57
CA ASP A 151 18.56 18.58 -1.34
C ASP A 151 17.31 17.83 -0.83
N VAL A 152 17.49 17.09 0.26
CA VAL A 152 16.44 16.30 0.93
C VAL A 152 15.29 17.17 1.47
N GLY A 153 15.52 18.46 1.72
CA GLY A 153 14.51 19.39 2.21
C GLY A 153 13.34 19.58 1.24
N ARG A 154 13.59 19.35 -0.06
CA ARG A 154 12.57 19.40 -1.13
C ARG A 154 11.71 18.14 -1.24
N LEU A 155 12.10 17.05 -0.58
CA LEU A 155 11.33 15.81 -0.54
C LEU A 155 10.27 15.90 0.56
N ASP A 156 9.06 15.45 0.27
CA ASP A 156 7.99 15.35 1.26
C ASP A 156 8.01 13.97 1.92
N LEU A 157 8.87 13.82 2.92
CA LEU A 157 8.99 12.59 3.71
C LEU A 157 8.10 12.66 4.96
N ARG A 158 7.22 11.68 5.12
CA ARG A 158 6.30 11.58 6.25
C ARG A 158 6.28 10.16 6.81
N VAL A 159 5.84 10.04 8.06
CA VAL A 159 5.48 8.76 8.65
C VAL A 159 4.10 8.37 8.16
N GLY A 160 4.00 7.14 7.66
CA GLY A 160 2.73 6.52 7.26
C GLY A 160 2.45 5.26 8.06
N LYS A 161 1.17 4.90 8.19
CA LYS A 161 0.74 3.59 8.71
C LYS A 161 0.02 2.82 7.63
N ILE A 162 0.46 1.60 7.36
CA ILE A 162 -0.23 0.70 6.43
C ILE A 162 -1.51 0.20 7.12
N VAL A 163 -2.66 0.68 6.66
CA VAL A 163 -3.98 0.34 7.20
C VAL A 163 -4.50 -0.95 6.58
N GLU A 164 -4.26 -1.15 5.29
CA GLU A 164 -4.62 -2.35 4.56
C GLU A 164 -3.49 -2.71 3.60
N VAL A 165 -3.17 -4.00 3.50
CA VAL A 165 -2.24 -4.53 2.49
C VAL A 165 -2.83 -5.76 1.82
N GLY A 166 -2.79 -5.79 0.49
CA GLY A 166 -3.20 -6.92 -0.33
C GLY A 166 -2.21 -7.18 -1.45
N ARG A 167 -2.22 -8.38 -2.03
CA ARG A 167 -1.43 -8.66 -3.24
C ARG A 167 -2.09 -7.98 -4.44
N HIS A 168 -1.27 -7.45 -5.36
CA HIS A 168 -1.78 -6.84 -6.58
C HIS A 168 -2.42 -7.93 -7.47
N PRO A 169 -3.65 -7.74 -7.99
CA PRO A 169 -4.36 -8.77 -8.76
C PRO A 169 -3.62 -9.18 -10.04
N ASP A 170 -3.02 -8.21 -10.72
CA ASP A 170 -2.30 -8.45 -11.98
C ASP A 170 -0.77 -8.52 -11.83
N ALA A 171 -0.23 -8.63 -10.60
CA ALA A 171 1.22 -8.64 -10.39
C ALA A 171 1.68 -9.33 -9.09
N ASP A 172 2.27 -10.53 -9.22
CA ASP A 172 2.71 -11.36 -8.08
C ASP A 172 3.84 -10.76 -7.24
N SER A 173 4.55 -9.76 -7.78
CA SER A 173 5.67 -9.12 -7.10
C SER A 173 5.30 -7.81 -6.39
N LEU A 174 4.05 -7.36 -6.52
CA LEU A 174 3.59 -6.09 -6.00
C LEU A 174 2.54 -6.25 -4.90
N TYR A 175 2.67 -5.46 -3.85
CA TYR A 175 1.60 -5.20 -2.89
C TYR A 175 0.82 -3.96 -3.29
N LEU A 176 -0.46 -3.95 -2.92
CA LEU A 176 -1.36 -2.82 -2.95
C LEU A 176 -1.68 -2.46 -1.50
N GLU A 177 -1.23 -1.29 -1.10
CA GLU A 177 -1.27 -0.81 0.27
C GLU A 177 -2.14 0.44 0.35
N LYS A 178 -2.96 0.55 1.40
CA LYS A 178 -3.57 1.81 1.81
C LYS A 178 -2.80 2.37 2.99
N ILE A 179 -2.13 3.50 2.79
CA ILE A 179 -1.25 4.09 3.80
C ILE A 179 -1.87 5.39 4.32
N ASP A 180 -2.19 5.43 5.61
CA ASP A 180 -2.55 6.66 6.31
C ASP A 180 -1.29 7.51 6.50
N CYS A 181 -1.26 8.70 5.90
CA CYS A 181 -0.15 9.65 5.96
C CYS A 181 -0.51 10.91 6.77
N GLY A 182 -1.52 10.84 7.65
CA GLY A 182 -2.07 11.99 8.37
C GLY A 182 -2.91 12.92 7.48
N GLU A 183 -3.44 12.39 6.39
CA GLU A 183 -4.30 13.11 5.45
C GLU A 183 -5.76 12.66 5.62
N PRO A 184 -6.76 13.40 5.10
CA PRO A 184 -8.17 13.05 5.26
C PRO A 184 -8.54 11.66 4.71
N ALA A 185 -7.77 11.16 3.74
CA ALA A 185 -7.94 9.84 3.14
C ALA A 185 -6.58 9.12 3.06
N PRO A 186 -6.55 7.79 3.31
CA PRO A 186 -5.37 6.98 3.04
C PRO A 186 -4.99 7.03 1.57
N ARG A 187 -3.68 7.04 1.30
CA ARG A 187 -3.15 6.99 -0.07
C ARG A 187 -3.04 5.57 -0.56
N THR A 188 -3.25 5.38 -1.86
CA THR A 188 -2.99 4.08 -2.51
C THR A 188 -1.51 4.00 -2.90
N VAL A 189 -0.82 2.97 -2.44
CA VAL A 189 0.61 2.76 -2.69
C VAL A 189 0.83 1.38 -3.26
N VAL A 190 1.66 1.30 -4.30
CA VAL A 190 2.04 0.02 -4.93
C VAL A 190 3.52 -0.20 -4.64
N SER A 191 3.85 -1.26 -3.90
CA SER A 191 5.22 -1.53 -3.45
C SER A 191 5.71 -2.87 -3.99
N GLY A 192 7.00 -2.96 -4.35
CA GLY A 192 7.63 -4.18 -4.86
C GLY A 192 8.19 -5.09 -3.76
N LEU A 193 7.46 -5.26 -2.65
CA LEU A 193 7.99 -5.87 -1.42
C LEU A 193 7.62 -7.34 -1.20
N VAL A 194 6.80 -7.95 -2.09
CA VAL A 194 6.27 -9.32 -1.90
C VAL A 194 7.34 -10.39 -1.70
N LYS A 195 8.51 -10.22 -2.32
CA LYS A 195 9.63 -11.17 -2.20
C LYS A 195 10.49 -10.97 -0.95
N PHE A 196 10.33 -9.83 -0.26
CA PHE A 196 11.25 -9.38 0.79
C PHE A 196 10.59 -9.30 2.16
N VAL A 197 9.31 -8.91 2.21
CA VAL A 197 8.58 -8.73 3.47
C VAL A 197 7.26 -9.49 3.38
N PRO A 198 6.96 -10.39 4.33
CA PRO A 198 5.68 -11.10 4.33
C PRO A 198 4.52 -10.16 4.62
N LEU A 199 3.33 -10.51 4.12
CA LEU A 199 2.12 -9.69 4.24
C LEU A 199 1.76 -9.38 5.70
N GLU A 200 1.96 -10.34 6.60
CA GLU A 200 1.68 -10.22 8.02
C GLU A 200 2.53 -9.14 8.71
N GLU A 201 3.77 -8.95 8.26
CA GLU A 201 4.65 -7.89 8.77
C GLU A 201 4.35 -6.52 8.17
N MET A 202 3.63 -6.46 7.05
CA MET A 202 3.25 -5.20 6.40
C MET A 202 1.98 -4.61 7.02
N GLN A 203 1.06 -5.46 7.48
CA GLN A 203 -0.21 -5.01 8.06
C GLN A 203 0.02 -4.21 9.35
N ASN A 204 -0.61 -3.04 9.47
CA ASN A 204 -0.48 -2.12 10.61
C ASN A 204 0.94 -1.59 10.87
N ARG A 205 1.88 -1.78 9.94
CA ARG A 205 3.27 -1.33 10.09
C ARG A 205 3.40 0.18 9.88
N LEU A 206 4.21 0.82 10.72
CA LEU A 206 4.67 2.19 10.50
C LEU A 206 5.84 2.20 9.53
N VAL A 207 5.79 3.11 8.57
CA VAL A 207 6.74 3.24 7.47
C VAL A 207 7.08 4.71 7.24
N VAL A 208 8.19 4.97 6.55
CA VAL A 208 8.45 6.30 5.99
C VAL A 208 8.04 6.32 4.52
N VAL A 209 7.27 7.31 4.13
CA VAL A 209 6.74 7.47 2.78
C VAL A 209 7.15 8.82 2.19
N MET A 210 7.39 8.83 0.88
CA MET A 210 7.57 10.03 0.08
C MET A 210 6.26 10.40 -0.62
N CYS A 211 5.70 11.55 -0.29
CA CYS A 211 4.33 11.95 -0.66
C CYS A 211 4.23 12.96 -1.82
N ASN A 212 5.34 13.58 -2.24
CA ASN A 212 5.32 14.61 -3.29
C ASN A 212 5.84 14.14 -4.65
N LEU A 213 5.99 12.82 -4.86
CA LEU A 213 6.24 12.30 -6.21
C LEU A 213 5.03 12.52 -7.12
N LYS A 214 5.29 12.57 -8.43
CA LYS A 214 4.20 12.48 -9.41
C LYS A 214 3.57 11.08 -9.32
N PRO A 215 2.24 10.95 -9.12
CA PRO A 215 1.60 9.65 -9.10
C PRO A 215 1.91 8.85 -10.36
N ALA A 216 2.25 7.58 -10.16
CA ALA A 216 2.69 6.68 -11.23
C ALA A 216 1.74 5.49 -11.33
N LYS A 217 1.36 5.12 -12.56
CA LYS A 217 0.54 3.93 -12.79
C LYS A 217 1.43 2.69 -12.88
N MET A 218 1.17 1.72 -12.02
CA MET A 218 1.83 0.42 -11.99
C MET A 218 0.75 -0.64 -12.19
N ARG A 219 0.79 -1.34 -13.34
CA ARG A 219 -0.13 -2.44 -13.66
C ARG A 219 -1.62 -2.07 -13.51
N GLY A 220 -1.98 -0.84 -13.86
CA GLY A 220 -3.37 -0.33 -13.83
C GLY A 220 -3.73 0.45 -12.57
N VAL A 221 -3.01 0.25 -11.46
CA VAL A 221 -3.23 0.96 -10.19
C VAL A 221 -2.33 2.19 -10.11
N THR A 222 -2.85 3.29 -9.57
CA THR A 222 -2.08 4.53 -9.40
C THR A 222 -1.45 4.55 -8.01
N SER A 223 -0.12 4.58 -7.93
CA SER A 223 0.62 4.76 -6.69
C SER A 223 0.84 6.25 -6.43
N GLU A 224 0.36 6.73 -5.28
CA GLU A 224 0.33 8.14 -4.87
C GLU A 224 1.47 8.51 -3.90
N ALA A 225 2.22 7.51 -3.46
CA ALA A 225 3.41 7.67 -2.64
C ALA A 225 4.38 6.51 -2.91
N MET A 226 5.55 6.57 -2.26
CA MET A 226 6.59 5.53 -2.32
C MET A 226 7.07 5.25 -0.90
N VAL A 227 7.13 3.96 -0.51
CA VAL A 227 7.68 3.53 0.78
C VAL A 227 9.21 3.53 0.70
N MET A 228 9.85 4.22 1.64
CA MET A 228 11.31 4.34 1.70
C MET A 228 11.92 3.07 2.32
N CYS A 229 12.88 2.47 1.62
CA CYS A 229 13.50 1.22 2.01
C CYS A 229 15.03 1.28 1.94
N ALA A 230 15.71 0.67 2.89
CA ALA A 230 17.12 0.33 2.77
C ALA A 230 17.26 -0.89 1.85
N SER A 231 18.17 -0.85 0.88
CA SER A 231 18.25 -1.92 -0.13
C SER A 231 19.67 -2.24 -0.58
N THR A 232 19.86 -3.52 -0.85
CA THR A 232 21.02 -4.13 -1.52
C THR A 232 20.52 -4.90 -2.75
N PRO A 233 21.42 -5.45 -3.60
CA PRO A 233 20.99 -6.34 -4.69
C PRO A 233 20.17 -7.55 -4.22
N ASP A 234 20.45 -8.04 -3.00
CA ASP A 234 19.89 -9.31 -2.50
C ASP A 234 18.78 -9.13 -1.46
N LYS A 235 18.76 -8.01 -0.72
CA LYS A 235 17.84 -7.78 0.41
C LYS A 235 17.27 -6.35 0.40
N VAL A 236 16.00 -6.22 0.77
CA VAL A 236 15.29 -4.95 0.96
C VAL A 236 14.65 -4.93 2.34
N GLU A 237 14.79 -3.83 3.06
CA GLU A 237 14.20 -3.60 4.38
C GLU A 237 13.46 -2.27 4.41
N VAL A 238 12.21 -2.29 4.84
CA VAL A 238 11.41 -1.07 5.02
C VAL A 238 11.94 -0.28 6.21
N LEU A 239 12.16 1.03 6.02
CA LEU A 239 12.61 1.90 7.09
C LEU A 239 11.55 2.01 8.20
N SER A 240 12.00 1.88 9.44
CA SER A 240 11.19 1.96 10.65
C SER A 240 11.30 3.36 11.26
N PRO A 241 10.18 4.09 11.37
CA PRO A 241 10.10 5.31 12.18
C PRO A 241 10.41 5.03 13.67
N PRO A 242 10.78 6.05 14.46
CA PRO A 242 11.03 5.89 15.88
C PRO A 242 9.77 5.49 16.67
N PRO A 243 9.91 4.85 17.85
CA PRO A 243 8.78 4.54 18.72
C PRO A 243 7.99 5.80 19.09
N GLY A 244 6.66 5.72 19.03
CA GLY A 244 5.77 6.86 19.30
C GLY A 244 5.50 7.77 18.10
N ALA A 245 6.10 7.49 16.94
CA ALA A 245 5.72 8.15 15.70
C ALA A 245 4.25 7.85 15.34
N VAL A 246 3.56 8.85 14.81
CA VAL A 246 2.15 8.74 14.38
C VAL A 246 2.04 9.06 12.89
N PRO A 247 0.99 8.55 12.21
CA PRO A 247 0.71 8.93 10.82
C PRO A 247 0.70 10.45 10.62
N GLY A 248 1.44 10.92 9.62
CA GLY A 248 1.55 12.34 9.29
C GLY A 248 2.73 13.06 9.95
N ASP A 249 3.45 12.45 10.88
CA ASP A 249 4.67 13.04 11.41
C ASP A 249 5.66 13.34 10.28
N LEU A 250 6.28 14.51 10.35
CA LEU A 250 7.23 14.97 9.34
C LEU A 250 8.63 14.45 9.64
N VAL A 251 9.24 13.78 8.66
CA VAL A 251 10.64 13.34 8.76
C VAL A 251 11.55 14.50 8.36
N HIS A 252 12.44 14.87 9.27
CA HIS A 252 13.41 15.96 9.11
C HIS A 252 14.82 15.39 8.94
N CYS A 253 15.68 16.17 8.30
CA CYS A 253 17.09 15.87 8.21
C CYS A 253 17.87 17.05 8.81
N GLU A 254 18.81 16.76 9.70
CA GLU A 254 19.59 17.80 10.36
C GLU A 254 20.43 18.60 9.35
N GLY A 255 20.44 19.92 9.47
CA GLY A 255 21.17 20.81 8.55
C GLY A 255 20.46 21.09 7.21
N TYR A 256 19.31 20.47 6.93
CA TYR A 256 18.53 20.71 5.71
C TYR A 256 17.13 21.25 6.05
N PRO A 257 16.87 22.56 5.84
CA PRO A 257 15.57 23.14 6.15
C PRO A 257 14.49 22.53 5.24
N ARG A 258 13.38 22.14 5.86
CA ARG A 258 12.27 21.49 5.16
C ARG A 258 11.48 22.49 4.30
N GLN A 259 11.51 22.29 2.98
CA GLN A 259 10.78 23.08 1.98
C GLN A 259 10.31 22.17 0.83
N PRO A 260 9.34 21.26 1.08
CA PRO A 260 8.91 20.30 0.07
C PRO A 260 8.25 20.99 -1.12
N ASP A 261 8.59 20.54 -2.34
CA ASP A 261 7.82 20.92 -3.52
C ASP A 261 6.40 20.34 -3.40
N ALA A 262 5.37 21.07 -3.84
CA ALA A 262 4.00 20.56 -3.87
C ALA A 262 3.86 19.28 -4.71
N GLN A 263 4.61 19.21 -5.80
CA GLN A 263 4.78 18.01 -6.61
C GLN A 263 6.14 18.07 -7.32
N LEU A 264 6.95 17.03 -7.16
CA LEU A 264 8.26 16.91 -7.80
C LEU A 264 8.08 16.81 -9.32
N ASN A 265 8.87 17.60 -10.05
CA ASN A 265 8.91 17.55 -11.50
C ASN A 265 9.87 16.45 -11.96
N PRO A 266 9.40 15.38 -12.64
CA PRO A 266 10.26 14.28 -13.08
C PRO A 266 11.41 14.73 -14.00
N LYS A 267 11.24 15.85 -14.71
CA LYS A 267 12.30 16.41 -15.58
C LYS A 267 13.49 16.97 -14.80
N LYS A 268 13.26 17.41 -13.56
CA LYS A 268 14.31 17.97 -12.69
C LYS A 268 15.10 16.89 -11.95
N LYS A 269 14.62 15.63 -11.96
CA LYS A 269 15.29 14.47 -11.35
C LYS A 269 15.79 14.72 -9.92
N ILE A 270 14.98 15.40 -9.11
CA ILE A 270 15.34 15.86 -7.76
C ILE A 270 15.65 14.65 -6.87
N PHE A 271 14.74 13.67 -6.85
CA PHE A 271 14.94 12.46 -6.05
C PHE A 271 16.16 11.67 -6.52
N GLU A 272 16.36 11.53 -7.83
CA GLU A 272 17.50 10.82 -8.40
C GLU A 272 18.84 11.51 -8.13
N THR A 273 18.82 12.82 -7.89
CA THR A 273 20.00 13.59 -7.46
C THR A 273 20.27 13.40 -5.97
N CYS A 274 19.23 13.28 -5.14
CA CYS A 274 19.36 13.06 -3.70
C CYS A 274 19.59 11.59 -3.31
N ALA A 275 19.08 10.63 -4.08
CA ALA A 275 19.07 9.21 -3.77
C ALA A 275 20.48 8.59 -3.56
N PRO A 276 21.53 8.97 -4.32
CA PRO A 276 22.88 8.47 -4.08
C PRO A 276 23.44 8.84 -2.70
N ASP A 277 22.96 9.95 -2.13
CA ASP A 277 23.39 10.47 -0.83
C ASP A 277 22.50 9.99 0.33
N LEU A 278 21.36 9.36 0.03
CA LEU A 278 20.47 8.74 1.01
C LEU A 278 20.96 7.33 1.33
N LYS A 279 21.53 7.14 2.53
CA LYS A 279 22.11 5.85 2.96
C LYS A 279 21.88 5.60 4.44
N THR A 280 21.86 4.34 4.85
CA THR A 280 21.94 3.98 6.27
C THR A 280 23.38 4.11 6.76
N ASN A 281 23.61 4.44 8.02
CA ASN A 281 24.96 4.49 8.62
C ASN A 281 25.31 3.16 9.36
N GLY A 282 26.43 3.14 10.09
CA GLY A 282 26.86 1.97 10.88
C GLY A 282 25.94 1.61 12.07
N GLU A 283 25.09 2.55 12.48
CA GLU A 283 24.09 2.41 13.55
C GLU A 283 22.69 2.09 13.00
N LEU A 284 22.57 1.76 11.71
CA LEU A 284 21.31 1.50 11.00
C LEU A 284 20.43 2.74 10.79
N VAL A 285 20.88 3.94 11.18
CA VAL A 285 20.12 5.18 11.02
C VAL A 285 20.15 5.61 9.56
N ALA A 286 18.98 5.90 8.99
CA ALA A 286 18.87 6.47 7.66
C ALA A 286 19.39 7.91 7.67
N CYS A 287 20.28 8.25 6.75
CA CYS A 287 20.99 9.52 6.70
C CYS A 287 21.01 10.09 5.27
N TYR A 288 21.06 11.42 5.16
CA TYR A 288 21.35 12.13 3.91
C TYR A 288 22.68 12.86 4.06
N LYS A 289 23.68 12.54 3.23
CA LYS A 289 25.05 13.12 3.34
C LYS A 289 25.62 13.04 4.76
N GLY A 290 25.31 11.96 5.48
CA GLY A 290 25.74 11.74 6.88
C GLY A 290 24.85 12.37 7.95
N ALA A 291 23.92 13.25 7.60
CA ALA A 291 22.95 13.82 8.55
C ALA A 291 21.75 12.89 8.76
N ALA A 292 21.38 12.65 10.02
CA ALA A 292 20.35 11.68 10.37
C ALA A 292 18.93 12.16 9.98
N LEU A 293 18.14 11.23 9.43
CA LEU A 293 16.70 11.37 9.27
C LEU A 293 16.03 11.06 10.61
N HIS A 294 15.26 12.00 11.12
CA HIS A 294 14.62 11.89 12.42
C HIS A 294 13.22 12.50 12.41
N VAL A 295 12.37 12.03 13.31
CA VAL A 295 11.09 12.65 13.61
C VAL A 295 11.31 13.58 14.82
N PRO A 296 11.05 14.89 14.69
CA PRO A 296 11.28 15.85 15.78
C PRO A 296 10.61 15.42 17.07
N GLY A 297 11.39 15.38 18.15
CA GLY A 297 10.91 15.01 19.49
C GLY A 297 10.65 13.51 19.72
N LYS A 298 10.88 12.64 18.73
CA LYS A 298 10.60 11.19 18.84
C LYS A 298 11.82 10.30 18.60
N GLY A 299 12.71 10.68 17.68
CA GLY A 299 13.98 9.99 17.46
C GLY A 299 14.28 9.70 15.98
N ASN A 300 15.22 8.79 15.74
CA ASN A 300 15.78 8.54 14.42
C ASN A 300 14.98 7.48 13.63
N VAL A 301 15.00 7.61 12.30
CA VAL A 301 14.51 6.59 11.37
C VAL A 301 15.61 5.55 11.14
N VAL A 302 15.28 4.27 11.29
CA VAL A 302 16.27 3.18 11.26
C VAL A 302 15.89 2.07 10.28
N ALA A 303 16.89 1.40 9.72
CA ALA A 303 16.74 0.08 9.08
C ALA A 303 16.84 -1.03 10.14
N GLN A 304 16.48 -2.26 9.76
CA GLN A 304 16.48 -3.39 10.71
C GLN A 304 17.89 -3.98 10.88
N THR A 305 18.55 -4.30 9.77
CA THR A 305 19.88 -4.94 9.77
C THR A 305 20.83 -4.38 8.71
N LEU A 306 20.32 -3.68 7.68
CA LEU A 306 21.16 -3.17 6.58
C LEU A 306 21.90 -1.88 6.95
N LYS A 307 23.23 -1.98 7.06
CA LYS A 307 24.15 -0.87 7.38
C LYS A 307 24.89 -0.38 6.13
N ASN A 308 25.12 0.93 6.02
CA ASN A 308 25.90 1.53 4.92
C ASN A 308 25.33 1.23 3.53
N VAL A 309 24.01 1.05 3.42
CA VAL A 309 23.33 0.74 2.15
C VAL A 309 22.50 1.92 1.67
N ASN A 310 22.18 1.95 0.38
CA ASN A 310 21.34 2.99 -0.18
C ASN A 310 19.89 2.87 0.27
N VAL A 311 19.29 4.01 0.56
CA VAL A 311 17.86 4.17 0.82
C VAL A 311 17.19 4.64 -0.48
N LYS A 312 16.17 3.91 -0.91
CA LYS A 312 15.42 4.20 -2.14
C LYS A 312 13.93 3.94 -1.98
#